data_AF-A0AAD9CPN9-F1
#
_entry.id   AF-A0AAD9CPN9-F1
#
_cell.length_a   1.000
_cell.length_b   1.000
_cell.length_c   1.000
_cell.angle_alpha   90.00
_cell.angle_beta   90.00
_cell.angle_gamma   90.00
#
_symmetry.space_group_name_H-M   'P 1'
#
loop_
_entity.id
_entity.type
_entity.pdbx_description
1 polymer ?
#
loop_
_entity_poly.entity_id
_entity_poly.type
_entity_poly.pdbx_seq_one_letter_code
_entity_poly.pdbx_strand_id
1 'polypeptide(L)'
;MKIDHYQLENDKPMKGLRQEDLVNQDLITELRKEFSMTYDDFYMVLTDGDMRVKQTYEVPIAMKAVFDYIDTFSSRIREMEQQKRDGVECKKEDKPRSLENFLSRFRWRRRLFIISAPNDEDWAYQQQLYALNSQACNLGLRHIAILKLVGTDLADIGGVLELYPINGSATVDREGMSGALVKDMRNYFQVSPEYFSMLLVGKDGNVKSWYPSPMYSMAIIYDLVDSMQLRRQEMAIQQSLGMRCPEDEYGGYGYHQHGYQDGYHQGYGYHQHGYEHGYQDAYHQGYGS
;
A
#
# COMPACT_ATOMS: atom_id res chain seq x y z
N MET A 1 -9.57 -8.62 6.87
CA MET A 1 -8.80 -8.42 8.11
C MET A 1 -7.51 -9.22 8.02
N LYS A 2 -6.34 -8.57 8.05
CA LYS A 2 -5.04 -9.25 8.03
C LYS A 2 -4.54 -9.33 9.47
N ILE A 3 -4.37 -10.54 9.99
CA ILE A 3 -3.79 -10.75 11.32
C ILE A 3 -2.31 -11.05 11.10
N ASP A 4 -1.46 -10.04 11.28
CA ASP A 4 -0.02 -10.20 11.22
C ASP A 4 0.44 -10.88 12.53
N HIS A 5 1.04 -12.06 12.41
CA HIS A 5 1.56 -12.82 13.54
C HIS A 5 3.08 -12.74 13.53
N TYR A 6 3.66 -12.14 14.57
CA TYR A 6 5.10 -12.19 14.80
C TYR A 6 5.40 -13.36 15.73
N GLN A 7 6.00 -14.43 15.18
CA GLN A 7 6.48 -15.58 15.93
C GLN A 7 7.98 -15.40 16.19
N LEU A 8 8.41 -15.64 17.43
CA LEU A 8 9.83 -15.81 17.72
C LEU A 8 10.33 -17.08 17.02
N GLU A 9 11.62 -17.16 16.69
CA GLU A 9 12.21 -18.28 15.91
C GLU A 9 11.92 -19.68 16.50
N ASN A 10 11.55 -19.77 17.79
CA ASN A 10 11.27 -21.01 18.51
C ASN A 10 9.78 -21.25 18.84
N ASP A 11 8.87 -20.34 18.47
CA ASP A 11 7.45 -20.53 18.75
C ASP A 11 6.80 -21.54 17.81
N LYS A 12 5.87 -22.35 18.35
CA LYS A 12 5.07 -23.24 17.51
C LYS A 12 4.18 -22.40 16.59
N PRO A 13 4.05 -22.74 15.30
CA PRO A 13 3.17 -22.03 14.41
C PRO A 13 1.73 -22.12 14.92
N MET A 14 1.14 -20.98 15.27
CA MET A 14 -0.29 -20.91 15.55
C MET A 14 -1.07 -21.34 14.31
N LYS A 15 -2.02 -22.25 14.47
CA LYS A 15 -2.95 -22.61 13.39
C LYS A 15 -3.73 -21.34 13.03
N GLY A 16 -3.58 -20.87 11.80
CA GLY A 16 -4.36 -19.75 11.30
C GLY A 16 -5.85 -20.03 11.43
N LEU A 17 -6.62 -19.00 11.77
CA LEU A 17 -8.08 -19.04 11.72
C LEU A 17 -8.52 -19.31 10.28
N ARG A 18 -9.53 -20.15 10.08
CA ARG A 18 -10.05 -20.42 8.73
C ARG A 18 -10.74 -19.17 8.22
N GLN A 19 -10.83 -19.03 6.90
CA GLN A 19 -11.51 -17.87 6.31
C GLN A 19 -12.98 -17.78 6.76
N GLU A 20 -13.61 -18.92 7.01
CA GLU A 20 -14.95 -19.10 7.61
C GLU A 20 -15.05 -18.46 9.00
N ASP A 21 -14.01 -18.61 9.83
CA ASP A 21 -13.94 -18.08 11.20
C ASP A 21 -13.75 -16.55 11.20
N LEU A 22 -13.16 -16.00 10.14
CA LEU A 22 -12.96 -14.54 9.95
C LEU A 22 -14.23 -13.79 9.53
N VAL A 23 -15.31 -14.50 9.17
CA VAL A 23 -16.59 -13.92 8.72
C VAL A 23 -17.73 -14.20 9.70
N ASN A 24 -17.46 -14.82 10.86
CA ASN A 24 -18.50 -15.09 11.85
C ASN A 24 -18.95 -13.78 12.53
N GLN A 25 -20.00 -13.16 11.99
CA GLN A 25 -20.55 -11.90 12.48
C GLN A 25 -21.02 -11.99 13.93
N ASP A 26 -21.63 -13.11 14.33
CA ASP A 26 -22.13 -13.29 15.69
C ASP A 26 -20.99 -13.27 16.72
N LEU A 27 -19.88 -13.99 16.41
CA LEU A 27 -18.68 -13.98 17.24
C LEU A 27 -18.03 -12.59 17.32
N ILE A 28 -17.98 -11.87 16.20
CA ILE A 28 -17.45 -10.51 16.15
C ILE A 28 -18.32 -9.58 17.02
N THR A 29 -19.64 -9.68 16.92
CA THR A 29 -20.58 -8.88 17.73
C THR A 29 -20.45 -9.20 19.22
N GLU A 30 -20.34 -10.47 19.59
CA GLU A 30 -20.15 -10.90 20.98
C GLU A 30 -18.83 -10.37 21.55
N LEU A 31 -17.74 -10.48 20.78
CA LEU A 31 -16.43 -9.97 21.19
C LEU A 31 -16.41 -8.44 21.32
N ARG A 32 -17.03 -7.71 20.39
CA ARG A 32 -17.20 -6.26 20.50
C ARG A 32 -17.97 -5.89 21.76
N LYS A 33 -19.04 -6.62 22.08
CA LYS A 33 -19.85 -6.39 23.27
C LYS A 33 -19.06 -6.66 24.56
N GLU A 34 -18.30 -7.76 24.61
CA GLU A 34 -17.47 -8.12 25.77
C GLU A 34 -16.44 -7.02 26.08
N PHE A 35 -15.79 -6.49 25.04
CA PHE A 35 -14.83 -5.39 25.19
C PHE A 35 -15.47 -4.00 25.20
N SER A 36 -16.81 -3.93 25.32
CA SER A 36 -17.57 -2.67 25.38
C SER A 36 -17.33 -1.74 24.17
N MET A 37 -17.00 -2.30 23.00
CA MET A 37 -16.89 -1.60 21.72
C MET A 37 -18.30 -1.32 21.19
N THR A 38 -18.94 -0.29 21.75
CA THR A 38 -20.37 0.01 21.57
C THR A 38 -20.68 0.94 20.41
N TYR A 39 -19.66 1.55 19.81
CA TYR A 39 -19.79 2.49 18.69
C TYR A 39 -19.38 1.84 17.37
N ASP A 40 -20.01 2.26 16.27
CA ASP A 40 -19.66 1.84 14.90
C ASP A 40 -18.50 2.67 14.30
N ASP A 41 -17.90 3.56 15.11
CA ASP A 41 -16.74 4.35 14.77
C ASP A 41 -15.42 3.62 15.11
N PHE A 42 -14.29 4.28 14.86
CA PHE A 42 -12.98 3.76 15.26
C PHE A 42 -12.96 3.50 16.78
N TYR A 43 -12.55 2.29 17.15
CA TYR A 43 -12.37 1.92 18.54
C TYR A 43 -11.19 0.95 18.65
N MET A 44 -10.25 1.26 19.54
CA MET A 44 -9.13 0.40 19.86
C MET A 44 -9.13 0.11 21.35
N VAL A 45 -9.12 -1.17 21.71
CA VAL A 45 -9.06 -1.62 23.10
C VAL A 45 -7.72 -2.30 23.32
N LEU A 46 -6.95 -1.82 24.29
CA LEU A 46 -5.71 -2.42 24.72
C LEU A 46 -5.98 -3.30 25.94
N THR A 47 -5.67 -4.58 25.80
CA THR A 47 -5.75 -5.58 26.87
C THR A 47 -4.37 -6.08 27.25
N ASP A 48 -4.24 -6.59 28.46
CA ASP A 48 -3.08 -7.36 28.90
C ASP A 48 -3.28 -8.86 28.55
N GLY A 49 -2.28 -9.70 28.81
CA GLY A 49 -2.32 -11.14 28.50
C GLY A 49 -3.43 -11.91 29.23
N ASP A 50 -4.01 -11.33 30.29
CA ASP A 50 -5.19 -11.87 30.98
C ASP A 50 -6.52 -11.45 30.33
N MET A 51 -6.46 -10.83 29.14
CA MET A 51 -7.59 -10.27 28.39
C MET A 51 -8.36 -9.17 29.13
N ARG A 52 -7.83 -8.64 30.24
CA ARG A 52 -8.45 -7.49 30.90
C ARG A 52 -8.09 -6.21 30.19
N VAL A 53 -9.11 -5.38 29.97
CA VAL A 53 -8.95 -4.04 29.38
C VAL A 53 -8.07 -3.17 30.29
N LYS A 54 -7.03 -2.59 29.69
CA LYS A 54 -6.14 -1.62 30.34
C LYS A 54 -6.44 -0.20 29.87
N GLN A 55 -6.76 -0.02 28.58
CA GLN A 55 -7.06 1.28 27.99
C GLN A 55 -7.97 1.15 26.77
N THR A 56 -8.76 2.19 26.50
CA THR A 56 -9.56 2.32 25.27
C THR A 56 -9.20 3.61 24.54
N TYR A 57 -9.32 3.59 23.21
CA TYR A 57 -9.05 4.74 22.34
C TYR A 57 -10.17 4.85 21.30
N GLU A 58 -10.79 6.03 21.27
CA GLU A 58 -11.87 6.35 20.32
C GLU A 58 -11.33 7.03 19.05
N VAL A 59 -10.03 7.30 19.03
CA VAL A 59 -9.30 7.87 17.89
C VAL A 59 -8.01 7.08 17.68
N PRO A 60 -7.48 7.04 16.43
CA PRO A 60 -6.17 6.45 16.18
C PRO A 60 -5.10 7.10 17.05
N ILE A 61 -4.19 6.29 17.59
CA ILE A 61 -3.07 6.74 18.40
C ILE A 61 -1.77 6.16 17.86
N ALA A 62 -0.70 6.95 17.91
CA ALA A 62 0.63 6.51 17.52
C ALA A 62 1.04 5.25 18.31
N MET A 63 1.43 4.20 17.58
CA MET A 63 1.81 2.91 18.18
C MET A 63 2.95 3.04 19.20
N LYS A 64 3.84 4.02 19.03
CA LYS A 64 4.87 4.32 20.03
C LYS A 64 4.27 4.60 21.41
N ALA A 65 3.22 5.40 21.49
CA ALA A 65 2.56 5.71 22.77
C ALA A 65 1.87 4.47 23.37
N VAL A 66 1.32 3.60 22.52
CA VAL A 66 0.74 2.33 22.93
C VAL A 66 1.82 1.42 23.53
N PHE A 67 2.98 1.28 22.85
CA PHE A 67 4.10 0.48 23.35
C PHE A 67 4.71 1.04 24.63
N ASP A 68 4.89 2.37 24.71
CA ASP A 68 5.39 3.03 25.93
C ASP A 68 4.47 2.75 27.13
N TYR A 69 3.14 2.67 26.90
CA TYR A 69 2.19 2.30 27.95
C TYR A 69 2.21 0.80 28.28
N ILE A 70 2.31 -0.07 27.28
CA ILE A 70 2.46 -1.53 27.48
C ILE A 70 3.70 -1.85 28.34
N ASP A 71 4.81 -1.15 28.13
CA ASP A 71 6.04 -1.33 28.90
C ASP A 71 5.90 -0.94 30.40
N THR A 72 4.77 -0.33 30.79
CA THR A 72 4.42 -0.11 32.20
C THR A 72 3.70 -1.30 32.85
N PHE A 73 3.25 -2.29 32.07
CA PHE A 73 2.44 -3.40 32.59
C PHE A 73 3.30 -4.35 33.43
N SER A 74 2.75 -4.85 34.54
CA SER A 74 3.47 -5.78 35.40
C SER A 74 3.82 -7.11 34.70
N SER A 75 2.96 -7.57 33.79
CA SER A 75 3.23 -8.71 32.90
C SER A 75 4.42 -8.41 31.98
N ARG A 76 4.38 -7.27 31.28
CA ARG A 76 5.42 -6.84 30.35
C ARG A 76 6.77 -6.62 31.02
N ILE A 77 6.80 -6.03 32.21
CA ILE A 77 8.03 -5.86 33.00
C ILE A 77 8.70 -7.21 33.27
N ARG A 78 7.93 -8.24 33.67
CA ARG A 78 8.46 -9.59 33.92
C ARG A 78 9.00 -10.24 32.63
N GLU A 79 8.32 -10.04 31.51
CA GLU A 79 8.78 -10.50 30.20
C GLU A 79 10.09 -9.81 29.79
N MET A 80 10.19 -8.49 29.97
CA MET A 80 11.42 -7.75 29.66
C MET A 80 12.60 -8.23 30.50
N GLU A 81 12.39 -8.50 31.79
CA GLU A 81 13.41 -9.09 32.66
C GLU A 81 13.83 -10.49 32.19
N GLN A 82 12.88 -11.31 31.75
CA GLN A 82 13.16 -12.63 31.20
C GLN A 82 13.92 -12.54 29.88
N GLN A 83 13.47 -11.70 28.94
CA GLN A 83 14.16 -11.41 27.68
C GLN A 83 15.59 -10.95 27.93
N LYS A 84 15.81 -10.10 28.93
CA LYS A 84 17.15 -9.65 29.34
C LYS A 84 18.01 -10.81 29.89
N ARG A 85 17.44 -11.73 30.68
CA ARG A 85 18.15 -12.93 31.16
C ARG A 85 18.49 -13.88 30.01
N ASP A 86 17.58 -14.03 29.06
CA ASP A 86 17.70 -14.94 27.92
C ASP A 86 18.54 -14.32 26.78
N GLY A 87 19.02 -13.08 26.95
CA GLY A 87 19.79 -12.36 25.94
C GLY A 87 18.98 -12.02 24.67
N VAL A 88 17.65 -12.03 24.78
CA VAL A 88 16.72 -11.67 23.71
C VAL A 88 16.74 -10.15 23.57
N GLU A 89 17.61 -9.67 22.71
CA GLU A 89 17.61 -8.29 22.26
C GLU A 89 16.95 -8.24 20.88
N CYS A 90 16.05 -7.27 20.67
CA CYS A 90 15.64 -6.95 19.32
C CYS A 90 16.91 -6.66 18.52
N LYS A 91 17.20 -7.46 17.48
CA LYS A 91 18.30 -7.17 16.56
C LYS A 91 18.04 -5.77 16.01
N LYS A 92 18.76 -4.78 16.52
CA LYS A 92 18.83 -3.50 15.83
C LYS A 92 19.46 -3.84 14.50
N GLU A 93 18.74 -3.68 13.40
CA GLU A 93 19.33 -3.71 12.06
C GLU A 93 20.17 -2.43 11.87
N ASP A 94 21.13 -2.23 12.77
CA ASP A 94 22.03 -1.09 12.88
C ASP A 94 23.34 -1.36 12.14
N LYS A 95 23.40 -2.38 11.25
CA LYS A 95 24.46 -2.33 10.24
C LYS A 95 24.05 -1.25 9.25
N PRO A 96 24.74 -0.10 9.21
CA PRO A 96 24.53 0.86 8.13
C PRO A 96 24.81 0.12 6.82
N ARG A 97 23.74 -0.27 6.13
CA ARG A 97 23.86 -0.79 4.78
C ARG A 97 24.26 0.42 3.96
N SER A 98 25.42 0.35 3.30
CA SER A 98 25.78 1.42 2.37
C SER A 98 24.66 1.56 1.35
N LEU A 99 24.32 2.81 1.01
CA LEU A 99 23.27 3.13 0.05
C LEU A 99 23.41 2.32 -1.25
N GLU A 100 24.63 2.17 -1.75
CA GLU A 100 24.94 1.41 -2.96
C GLU A 100 24.58 -0.08 -2.81
N ASN A 101 24.95 -0.71 -1.69
CA ASN A 101 24.61 -2.10 -1.43
C ASN A 101 23.09 -2.27 -1.35
N PHE A 102 22.40 -1.34 -0.68
CA PHE A 102 20.94 -1.36 -0.62
C PHE A 102 20.29 -1.25 -2.02
N LEU A 103 20.66 -0.26 -2.82
CA LEU A 103 20.10 -0.04 -4.16
C LEU A 103 20.43 -1.17 -5.14
N SER A 104 21.58 -1.84 -4.97
CA SER A 104 22.01 -2.96 -5.82
C SER A 104 21.02 -4.13 -5.85
N ARG A 105 20.24 -4.32 -4.78
CA ARG A 105 19.20 -5.36 -4.67
C ARG A 105 18.06 -5.19 -5.69
N PHE A 106 17.83 -3.95 -6.13
CA PHE A 106 16.71 -3.60 -7.00
C PHE A 106 17.15 -3.42 -8.44
N ARG A 107 18.40 -3.00 -8.67
CA ARG A 107 18.92 -2.79 -10.02
C ARG A 107 18.76 -4.06 -10.86
N TRP A 108 18.16 -3.90 -12.04
CA TRP A 108 17.76 -4.94 -12.98
C TRP A 108 16.69 -5.94 -12.51
N ARG A 109 16.28 -5.89 -11.23
CA ARG A 109 15.35 -6.86 -10.63
C ARG A 109 13.96 -6.25 -10.41
N ARG A 110 13.90 -5.08 -9.78
CA ARG A 110 12.67 -4.42 -9.31
C ARG A 110 12.73 -2.91 -9.57
N ARG A 111 11.55 -2.32 -9.76
CA ARG A 111 11.33 -0.87 -9.83
C ARG A 111 11.12 -0.37 -8.40
N LEU A 112 11.56 0.84 -8.08
CA LEU A 112 11.28 1.45 -6.77
C LEU A 112 10.16 2.47 -6.94
N PHE A 113 9.15 2.42 -6.08
CA PHE A 113 8.19 3.49 -5.89
C PHE A 113 8.45 4.11 -4.52
N ILE A 114 9.07 5.28 -4.51
CA ILE A 114 9.48 5.98 -3.29
C ILE A 114 8.37 6.95 -2.92
N ILE A 115 7.95 6.96 -1.66
CA ILE A 115 6.99 7.87 -1.07
C ILE A 115 7.70 8.51 0.12
N SER A 116 7.90 9.82 0.07
CA SER A 116 8.54 10.60 1.13
C SER A 116 7.57 11.63 1.67
N ALA A 117 7.52 11.79 2.98
CA ALA A 117 6.74 12.83 3.64
C ALA A 117 7.45 13.35 4.91
N PRO A 118 7.07 14.53 5.42
CA PRO A 118 7.65 15.08 6.66
C PRO A 118 7.37 14.22 7.88
N ASN A 119 6.18 13.62 7.96
CA ASN A 119 5.78 12.71 9.03
C ASN A 119 4.74 11.70 8.49
N ASP A 120 4.38 10.71 9.31
CA ASP A 120 3.40 9.68 8.96
C ASP A 120 1.95 10.14 9.08
N GLU A 121 1.66 11.27 9.71
CA GLU A 121 0.31 11.86 9.79
C GLU A 121 -0.01 12.80 8.60
N ASP A 122 0.96 13.07 7.72
CA ASP A 122 0.78 13.90 6.54
C ASP A 122 -0.39 13.40 5.69
N TRP A 123 -1.34 14.31 5.37
CA TRP A 123 -2.55 13.94 4.64
C TRP A 123 -2.24 13.29 3.29
N ALA A 124 -1.24 13.80 2.57
CA ALA A 124 -0.89 13.26 1.26
C ALA A 124 -0.27 11.87 1.38
N TYR A 125 0.56 11.67 2.40
CA TYR A 125 1.08 10.36 2.75
C TYR A 125 -0.04 9.35 3.04
N GLN A 126 -0.97 9.70 3.94
CA GLN A 126 -2.10 8.83 4.28
C GLN A 126 -3.01 8.53 3.09
N GLN A 127 -3.33 9.54 2.27
CA GLN A 127 -4.09 9.36 1.04
C GLN A 127 -3.41 8.40 0.08
N GLN A 128 -2.08 8.50 -0.07
CA GLN A 128 -1.35 7.59 -0.94
C GLN A 128 -1.32 6.16 -0.39
N LEU A 129 -1.17 5.99 0.94
CA LEU A 129 -1.26 4.67 1.57
C LEU A 129 -2.62 4.03 1.34
N TYR A 130 -3.70 4.83 1.39
CA TYR A 130 -5.03 4.36 1.06
C TYR A 130 -5.13 3.87 -0.39
N ALA A 131 -4.56 4.61 -1.36
CA ALA A 131 -4.54 4.21 -2.77
C ALA A 131 -3.71 2.93 -3.05
N LEU A 132 -2.82 2.56 -2.13
CA LEU A 132 -2.04 1.31 -2.20
C LEU A 132 -2.75 0.10 -1.58
N ASN A 133 -3.85 0.33 -0.86
CA ASN A 133 -4.63 -0.77 -0.30
C ASN A 133 -5.14 -1.69 -1.41
N SER A 134 -5.09 -3.00 -1.15
CA SER A 134 -5.48 -4.04 -2.11
C SER A 134 -4.68 -4.07 -3.42
N GLN A 135 -3.61 -3.29 -3.56
CA GLN A 135 -2.78 -3.27 -4.78
C GLN A 135 -1.63 -4.28 -4.79
N ALA A 136 -1.52 -5.14 -3.76
CA ALA A 136 -0.37 -6.02 -3.55
C ALA A 136 -0.04 -6.89 -4.78
N CYS A 137 -1.06 -7.51 -5.39
CA CYS A 137 -0.87 -8.32 -6.59
C CYS A 137 -0.38 -7.47 -7.78
N ASN A 138 -1.03 -6.33 -8.04
CA ASN A 138 -0.67 -5.43 -9.15
C ASN A 138 0.76 -4.90 -9.04
N LEU A 139 1.19 -4.57 -7.82
CA LEU A 139 2.55 -4.16 -7.50
C LEU A 139 3.54 -5.31 -7.70
N GLY A 140 3.19 -6.50 -7.25
CA GLY A 140 3.97 -7.72 -7.37
C GLY A 140 4.25 -8.11 -8.83
N LEU A 141 3.20 -8.21 -9.65
CA LEU A 141 3.34 -8.53 -11.08
C LEU A 141 4.17 -7.48 -11.83
N ARG A 142 4.13 -6.21 -11.42
CA ARG A 142 4.92 -5.13 -12.02
C ARG A 142 6.34 -5.00 -11.44
N HIS A 143 6.75 -5.93 -10.57
CA HIS A 143 8.03 -5.93 -9.87
C HIS A 143 8.32 -4.60 -9.16
N ILE A 144 7.29 -4.00 -8.55
CA ILE A 144 7.41 -2.75 -7.80
C ILE A 144 7.75 -3.10 -6.35
N ALA A 145 8.74 -2.40 -5.80
CA ALA A 145 9.01 -2.33 -4.38
C ALA A 145 8.68 -0.92 -3.89
N ILE A 146 8.05 -0.81 -2.73
CA ILE A 146 7.65 0.49 -2.18
C ILE A 146 8.61 0.88 -1.06
N LEU A 147 9.09 2.12 -1.11
CA LEU A 147 9.93 2.71 -0.07
C LEU A 147 9.18 3.87 0.56
N LYS A 148 8.83 3.73 1.83
CA LYS A 148 8.14 4.76 2.60
C LYS A 148 9.17 5.45 3.49
N LEU A 149 9.34 6.76 3.35
CA LEU A 149 10.34 7.57 4.05
C LEU A 149 9.64 8.70 4.80
N VAL A 150 9.72 8.72 6.14
CA VAL A 150 9.04 9.70 7.00
C VAL A 150 10.01 10.32 8.01
N GLY A 151 9.60 11.42 8.64
CA GLY A 151 10.37 12.16 9.63
C GLY A 151 11.29 13.21 9.00
N THR A 152 11.51 14.33 9.68
CA THR A 152 12.42 15.41 9.23
C THR A 152 13.71 15.44 10.03
N ASP A 153 13.63 15.16 11.34
CA ASP A 153 14.77 15.21 12.25
C ASP A 153 15.42 13.83 12.42
N LEU A 154 16.63 13.82 13.00
CA LEU A 154 17.35 12.56 13.19
C LEU A 154 16.70 11.61 14.22
N ALA A 155 15.80 12.13 15.06
CA ALA A 155 15.15 11.37 16.13
C ALA A 155 13.88 10.63 15.67
N ASP A 156 13.22 11.13 14.63
CA ASP A 156 11.95 10.66 14.09
C ASP A 156 12.07 10.13 12.64
N ILE A 157 13.21 10.33 11.98
CA ILE A 157 13.44 9.79 10.64
C ILE A 157 13.38 8.26 10.64
N GLY A 158 12.52 7.74 9.78
CA GLY A 158 12.25 6.32 9.67
C GLY A 158 11.91 5.93 8.25
N GLY A 159 12.15 4.67 7.91
CA GLY A 159 11.77 4.16 6.61
C GLY A 159 11.38 2.69 6.65
N VAL A 160 10.51 2.31 5.73
CA VAL A 160 10.08 0.93 5.53
C VAL A 160 10.13 0.59 4.06
N LEU A 161 10.80 -0.51 3.75
CA LEU A 161 10.76 -1.17 2.45
C LEU A 161 9.66 -2.24 2.47
N GLU A 162 8.78 -2.20 1.47
CA GLU A 162 7.77 -3.23 1.23
C GLU A 162 8.04 -3.96 -0.09
N LEU A 163 8.18 -5.28 0.00
CA LEU A 163 8.39 -6.17 -1.13
C LEU A 163 7.15 -7.01 -1.38
N TYR A 164 6.63 -6.88 -2.60
CA TYR A 164 5.46 -7.61 -3.06
C TYR A 164 5.88 -8.85 -3.87
N PRO A 165 5.32 -10.04 -3.58
CA PRO A 165 5.65 -11.27 -4.26
C PRO A 165 5.02 -11.32 -5.65
N ILE A 166 5.67 -12.03 -6.57
CA ILE A 166 5.25 -12.09 -7.99
C ILE A 166 4.19 -13.18 -8.21
N ASN A 167 4.00 -14.08 -7.24
CA ASN A 167 3.07 -15.20 -7.33
C ASN A 167 1.60 -14.84 -7.01
N GLY A 168 1.27 -13.55 -6.94
CA GLY A 168 -0.09 -13.07 -6.62
C GLY A 168 -0.51 -13.25 -5.15
N SER A 169 0.40 -13.68 -4.27
CA SER A 169 0.15 -13.71 -2.82
C SER A 169 -0.01 -12.31 -2.23
N ALA A 170 -0.88 -12.18 -1.24
CA ALA A 170 -1.06 -10.94 -0.45
C ALA A 170 -0.01 -10.76 0.66
N THR A 171 0.94 -11.70 0.80
CA THR A 171 2.02 -11.61 1.79
C THR A 171 3.01 -10.52 1.39
N VAL A 172 3.14 -9.47 2.19
CA VAL A 172 4.09 -8.38 1.98
C VAL A 172 5.27 -8.57 2.93
N ASP A 173 6.48 -8.64 2.38
CA ASP A 173 7.71 -8.65 3.17
C ASP A 173 8.11 -7.21 3.50
N ARG A 174 8.41 -6.94 4.77
CA ARG A 174 8.66 -5.60 5.31
C ARG A 174 10.03 -5.55 5.98
N GLU A 175 10.84 -4.60 5.56
CA GLU A 175 12.18 -4.37 6.10
C GLU A 175 12.27 -2.92 6.61
N GLY A 176 12.70 -2.76 7.86
CA GLY A 176 12.95 -1.44 8.45
C GLY A 176 14.25 -0.84 7.90
N MET A 177 14.29 0.49 7.79
CA MET A 177 15.46 1.23 7.35
C MET A 177 15.96 2.14 8.45
N SER A 178 17.27 2.20 8.64
CA SER A 178 17.89 3.15 9.57
C SER A 178 17.72 4.58 9.06
N GLY A 179 17.62 5.53 10.00
CA GLY A 179 17.52 6.96 9.69
C GLY A 179 18.64 7.48 8.79
N ALA A 180 19.86 6.98 8.95
CA ALA A 180 20.99 7.31 8.10
C ALA A 180 20.76 6.88 6.64
N LEU A 181 20.25 5.66 6.41
CA LEU A 181 19.95 5.19 5.06
C LEU A 181 18.79 5.98 4.44
N VAL A 182 17.77 6.36 5.21
CA VAL A 182 16.67 7.23 4.74
C VAL A 182 17.21 8.58 4.28
N LYS A 183 18.12 9.18 5.07
CA LYS A 183 18.78 10.44 4.71
C LYS A 183 19.60 10.31 3.44
N ASP A 184 20.40 9.25 3.32
CA ASP A 184 21.21 8.98 2.12
C ASP A 184 20.34 8.76 0.88
N MET A 185 19.21 8.06 1.03
CA MET A 185 18.21 7.87 -0.02
C MET A 185 17.61 9.20 -0.48
N ARG A 186 17.15 10.04 0.44
CA ARG A 186 16.63 11.38 0.13
C ARG A 186 17.68 12.24 -0.58
N ASN A 187 18.92 12.25 -0.09
CA ASN A 187 20.01 12.98 -0.73
C ASN A 187 20.30 12.48 -2.15
N TYR A 188 20.36 11.16 -2.35
CA TYR A 188 20.67 10.55 -3.64
C TYR A 188 19.61 10.87 -4.71
N PHE A 189 18.33 10.77 -4.34
CA PHE A 189 17.21 11.08 -5.23
C PHE A 189 16.81 12.55 -5.22
N GLN A 190 17.52 13.40 -4.46
CA GLN A 190 17.23 14.84 -4.30
C GLN A 190 15.81 15.13 -3.80
N VAL A 191 15.33 14.31 -2.88
CA VAL A 191 13.99 14.42 -2.26
C VAL A 191 14.09 15.23 -0.98
N SER A 192 13.30 16.31 -0.89
CA SER A 192 13.22 17.11 0.33
C SER A 192 12.51 16.34 1.45
N PRO A 193 12.98 16.43 2.70
CA PRO A 193 12.21 15.95 3.86
C PRO A 193 11.01 16.86 4.18
N GLU A 194 11.02 18.12 3.72
CA GLU A 194 10.08 19.18 4.13
C GLU A 194 8.68 19.06 3.50
N TYR A 195 8.50 18.26 2.46
CA TYR A 195 7.22 18.14 1.76
C TYR A 195 7.01 16.74 1.20
N PHE A 196 5.73 16.41 0.99
CA PHE A 196 5.35 15.17 0.34
C PHE A 196 5.89 15.08 -1.09
N SER A 197 6.45 13.92 -1.45
CA SER A 197 6.91 13.63 -2.79
C SER A 197 6.93 12.14 -3.07
N MET A 198 6.59 11.74 -4.30
CA MET A 198 6.76 10.38 -4.78
C MET A 198 7.60 10.31 -6.04
N LEU A 199 8.29 9.20 -6.20
CA LEU A 199 9.16 8.93 -7.33
C LEU A 199 8.94 7.51 -7.83
N LEU A 200 8.88 7.35 -9.15
CA LEU A 200 9.03 6.05 -9.79
C LEU A 200 10.46 5.94 -10.33
N VAL A 201 11.21 4.95 -9.86
CA VAL A 201 12.55 4.62 -10.34
C VAL A 201 12.50 3.31 -11.12
N GLY A 202 13.06 3.32 -12.32
CA GLY A 202 13.12 2.15 -13.19
C GLY A 202 14.09 1.08 -12.67
N LYS A 203 14.03 -0.11 -13.30
CA LYS A 203 14.99 -1.20 -13.02
C LYS A 203 16.43 -0.81 -13.38
N ASP A 204 16.63 0.18 -14.23
CA ASP A 204 17.93 0.75 -14.56
C ASP A 204 18.51 1.66 -13.45
N GLY A 205 17.71 1.96 -12.43
CA GLY A 205 18.08 2.86 -11.32
C GLY A 205 17.81 4.33 -11.60
N ASN A 206 17.26 4.67 -12.77
CA ASN A 206 16.96 6.05 -13.15
C ASN A 206 15.55 6.45 -12.75
N VAL A 207 15.37 7.69 -12.30
CA VAL A 207 14.03 8.28 -12.05
C VAL A 207 13.28 8.38 -13.37
N LYS A 208 12.03 7.88 -13.39
CA LYS A 208 11.12 7.89 -14.55
C LYS A 208 10.06 8.97 -14.45
N SER A 209 9.62 9.27 -13.23
CA SER A 209 8.60 10.30 -12.98
C SER A 209 8.66 10.77 -11.54
N TRP A 210 8.28 12.03 -11.32
CA TRP A 210 8.18 12.68 -10.03
C TRP A 210 6.76 13.17 -9.81
N TYR A 211 6.21 12.98 -8.60
CA TYR A 211 4.87 13.40 -8.23
C TYR A 211 4.93 14.21 -6.93
N PRO A 212 4.62 15.52 -6.96
CA PRO A 212 4.60 16.37 -5.76
C PRO A 212 3.29 16.25 -4.95
N SER A 213 2.36 15.38 -5.37
CA SER A 213 1.03 15.26 -4.78
C SER A 213 0.56 13.80 -4.85
N PRO A 214 -0.29 13.34 -3.91
CA PRO A 214 -0.75 11.97 -3.89
C PRO A 214 -1.73 11.73 -5.04
N MET A 215 -1.97 10.46 -5.37
CA MET A 215 -2.94 10.07 -6.38
C MET A 215 -4.05 9.22 -5.78
N TYR A 216 -5.27 9.39 -6.29
CA TYR A 216 -6.43 8.58 -5.91
C TYR A 216 -6.37 7.16 -6.49
N SER A 217 -5.64 6.97 -7.59
CA SER A 217 -5.53 5.69 -8.27
C SER A 217 -4.10 5.46 -8.75
N MET A 218 -3.65 4.20 -8.61
CA MET A 218 -2.35 3.75 -9.12
C MET A 218 -2.33 3.51 -10.64
N ALA A 219 -3.46 3.69 -11.35
CA ALA A 219 -3.56 3.45 -12.79
C ALA A 219 -2.47 4.19 -13.59
N ILE A 220 -2.21 5.46 -13.28
CA ILE A 220 -1.18 6.26 -13.97
C ILE A 220 0.21 5.63 -13.81
N ILE A 221 0.53 5.12 -12.61
CA ILE A 221 1.79 4.42 -12.36
C ILE A 221 1.86 3.13 -13.16
N TYR A 222 0.76 2.38 -13.22
CA TYR A 222 0.69 1.11 -13.95
C TYR A 222 0.82 1.31 -15.45
N ASP A 223 0.15 2.30 -16.03
CA ASP A 223 0.24 2.64 -17.44
C ASP A 223 1.67 3.05 -17.82
N LEU A 224 2.29 3.91 -17.00
CA LEU A 224 3.69 4.27 -17.19
C LEU A 224 4.59 3.05 -17.11
N VAL A 225 4.36 2.14 -16.16
CA VAL A 225 5.16 0.92 -16.01
C VAL A 225 4.99 -0.02 -17.19
N ASP A 226 3.76 -0.27 -17.62
CA ASP A 226 3.39 -1.19 -18.69
C ASP A 226 3.85 -0.67 -20.07
N SER A 227 4.04 0.64 -20.21
CA SER A 227 4.66 1.24 -21.41
C SER A 227 6.16 0.92 -21.56
N MET A 228 6.87 0.59 -20.46
CA MET A 228 8.32 0.39 -20.47
C MET A 228 8.75 -0.89 -21.21
N GLN A 229 9.88 -0.84 -21.93
CA GLN A 229 10.36 -1.95 -22.76
C GLN A 229 10.55 -3.26 -21.99
N LEU A 230 11.27 -3.25 -20.86
CA LEU A 230 11.47 -4.45 -20.04
C LEU A 230 10.15 -5.03 -19.52
N ARG A 231 9.13 -4.19 -19.31
CA ARG A 231 7.82 -4.62 -18.82
C ARG A 231 7.05 -5.45 -19.86
N ARG A 232 7.22 -5.16 -21.16
CA ARG A 232 6.57 -5.93 -22.23
C ARG A 232 7.00 -7.40 -22.25
N GLN A 233 8.29 -7.66 -22.00
CA GLN A 233 8.83 -9.03 -21.89
C GLN A 233 8.28 -9.74 -20.64
N GLU A 234 8.22 -9.04 -19.51
CA GLU A 234 7.62 -9.57 -18.27
C GLU A 234 6.16 -9.97 -18.47
N MET A 235 5.36 -9.13 -19.14
CA MET A 235 3.95 -9.40 -19.42
C MET A 235 3.76 -10.61 -20.34
N ALA A 236 4.58 -10.76 -21.39
CA ALA A 236 4.52 -11.92 -22.27
C ALA A 236 4.78 -13.23 -21.51
N ILE A 237 5.78 -13.24 -20.62
CA ILE A 237 6.09 -14.39 -19.76
C ILE A 237 4.93 -14.64 -18.77
N GLN A 238 4.43 -13.59 -18.11
CA GLN A 238 3.30 -13.70 -17.17
C GLN A 238 2.05 -14.27 -17.84
N GLN A 239 1.73 -13.82 -19.04
CA GLN A 239 0.63 -14.31 -19.85
C GLN A 239 0.82 -15.79 -20.22
N SER A 240 2.03 -16.20 -20.61
CA SER A 240 2.34 -17.61 -20.92
C SER A 240 2.19 -18.54 -19.72
N LEU A 241 2.39 -18.01 -18.51
CA LEU A 241 2.28 -18.73 -17.24
C LEU A 241 0.89 -18.58 -16.58
N GLY A 242 -0.06 -17.89 -17.23
CA GLY A 242 -1.39 -17.64 -16.69
C GLY A 242 -1.41 -16.75 -15.43
N MET A 243 -0.32 -16.02 -15.15
CA MET A 243 -0.24 -15.14 -13.99
C MET A 243 -1.03 -13.85 -14.24
N ARG A 244 -2.11 -13.65 -13.49
CA ARG A 244 -2.93 -12.43 -13.51
C ARG A 244 -3.45 -12.14 -12.10
N CYS A 245 -3.70 -10.87 -11.83
CA CYS A 245 -4.45 -10.50 -10.63
C CYS A 245 -5.95 -10.69 -10.89
N PRO A 246 -6.74 -11.11 -9.89
CA PRO A 246 -8.19 -11.03 -9.96
C PRO A 246 -8.60 -9.59 -10.27
N GLU A 247 -9.59 -9.39 -11.13
CA GLU A 247 -10.20 -8.07 -11.24
C GLU A 247 -10.92 -7.77 -9.93
N ASP A 248 -10.66 -6.59 -9.37
CA ASP A 248 -11.42 -6.10 -8.23
C ASP A 248 -12.88 -5.93 -8.70
N GLU A 249 -13.79 -6.75 -8.17
CA GLU A 249 -15.23 -6.77 -8.47
C GLU A 249 -15.94 -5.42 -8.19
N TYR A 250 -15.21 -4.42 -7.70
CA TYR A 250 -15.66 -3.07 -7.35
C TYR A 250 -14.97 -1.94 -8.14
N GLY A 251 -14.22 -2.24 -9.20
CA GLY A 251 -13.49 -1.25 -10.03
C GLY A 251 -14.08 -0.98 -11.41
N GLY A 252 -15.26 -1.54 -11.73
CA GLY A 252 -15.88 -1.52 -13.06
C GLY A 252 -16.46 -0.16 -13.49
N TYR A 253 -15.62 0.86 -13.69
CA TYR A 253 -15.93 1.97 -14.57
C TYR A 253 -14.94 2.00 -15.73
N GLY A 254 -15.30 1.20 -16.74
CA GLY A 254 -15.03 1.37 -18.17
C GLY A 254 -13.69 1.95 -18.60
N TYR A 255 -12.76 1.08 -18.98
CA TYR A 255 -11.93 1.32 -20.17
C TYR A 255 -11.88 0.05 -21.01
N HIS A 256 -12.65 0.06 -22.11
CA HIS A 256 -12.53 -0.91 -23.17
C HIS A 256 -11.14 -0.82 -23.79
N GLN A 257 -10.27 -1.76 -23.45
CA GLN A 257 -9.07 -2.03 -24.23
C GLN A 257 -9.52 -2.75 -25.50
N HIS A 258 -9.71 -1.98 -26.58
CA HIS A 258 -9.94 -2.54 -27.92
C HIS A 258 -8.74 -3.40 -28.32
N GLY A 259 -8.91 -4.71 -28.20
CA GLY A 259 -8.06 -5.70 -28.83
C GLY A 259 -8.26 -5.66 -30.33
N TYR A 260 -7.15 -5.60 -31.07
CA TYR A 260 -7.10 -5.92 -32.48
C TYR A 260 -7.56 -7.36 -32.69
N GLN A 261 -8.65 -7.55 -33.42
CA GLN A 261 -9.01 -8.85 -33.98
C GLN A 261 -9.50 -8.68 -35.42
N ASP A 262 -8.62 -9.04 -36.36
CA ASP A 262 -8.96 -9.37 -37.74
C ASP A 262 -9.98 -10.52 -37.76
N GLY A 263 -11.02 -10.40 -38.59
CA GLY A 263 -12.00 -11.47 -38.76
C GLY A 263 -13.23 -11.10 -39.60
N TYR A 264 -13.14 -11.42 -40.88
CA TYR A 264 -14.13 -11.32 -41.95
C TYR A 264 -15.59 -11.77 -41.66
N HIS A 265 -16.50 -11.13 -42.42
CA HIS A 265 -17.74 -11.62 -43.08
C HIS A 265 -19.15 -11.24 -42.54
N GLN A 266 -19.87 -10.57 -43.47
CA GLN A 266 -21.34 -10.52 -43.72
C GLN A 266 -22.19 -9.85 -42.64
N GLY A 267 -23.03 -8.85 -42.91
CA GLY A 267 -23.86 -8.54 -44.07
C GLY A 267 -25.27 -8.24 -43.55
N TYR A 268 -25.99 -7.31 -44.19
CA TYR A 268 -27.39 -6.88 -43.92
C TYR A 268 -27.57 -5.98 -42.68
N GLY A 269 -28.32 -4.88 -42.69
CA GLY A 269 -29.18 -4.27 -43.70
C GLY A 269 -29.83 -3.04 -43.04
N TYR A 270 -29.85 -1.92 -43.75
CA TYR A 270 -30.48 -0.68 -43.32
C TYR A 270 -31.98 -0.87 -43.09
N HIS A 271 -32.51 -0.41 -41.96
CA HIS A 271 -33.88 0.08 -41.87
C HIS A 271 -33.94 1.38 -41.08
N GLN A 272 -34.43 2.39 -41.79
CA GLN A 272 -34.55 3.79 -41.45
C GLN A 272 -36.05 4.05 -41.20
N HIS A 273 -36.41 4.50 -40.00
CA HIS A 273 -37.66 5.20 -39.66
C HIS A 273 -37.31 6.01 -38.40
N GLY A 274 -37.29 7.34 -38.36
CA GLY A 274 -38.01 8.32 -39.14
C GLY A 274 -39.15 8.89 -38.30
N TYR A 275 -38.84 9.78 -37.34
CA TYR A 275 -39.81 10.73 -36.77
C TYR A 275 -39.09 12.05 -36.46
N GLU A 276 -39.34 13.03 -37.31
CA GLU A 276 -39.06 14.45 -37.14
C GLU A 276 -40.00 15.05 -36.08
N HIS A 277 -39.50 15.99 -35.28
CA HIS A 277 -40.26 17.16 -34.89
C HIS A 277 -39.29 18.34 -34.73
N GLY A 278 -39.38 19.28 -35.68
CA GLY A 278 -38.65 20.54 -35.66
C GLY A 278 -39.29 21.58 -34.76
N TYR A 279 -38.46 22.50 -34.28
CA TYR A 279 -38.87 23.85 -33.89
C TYR A 279 -37.97 24.83 -34.64
N GLN A 280 -38.61 25.73 -35.38
CA GLN A 280 -38.01 26.78 -36.20
C GLN A 280 -37.61 27.99 -35.37
N ASP A 281 -36.48 28.59 -35.75
CA ASP A 281 -36.04 29.94 -35.40
C ASP A 281 -36.81 31.03 -36.15
N ALA A 282 -37.11 32.15 -35.45
CA ALA A 282 -37.13 33.54 -35.93
C ALA A 282 -37.42 34.42 -34.68
N TYR A 283 -36.72 35.52 -34.37
CA TYR A 283 -36.57 36.73 -35.17
C TYR A 283 -35.33 37.55 -34.76
N HIS A 284 -34.83 38.30 -35.74
CA HIS A 284 -33.72 39.26 -35.74
C HIS A 284 -34.15 40.67 -35.27
N GLN A 285 -33.13 41.53 -35.04
CA GLN A 285 -33.09 43.02 -34.88
C GLN A 285 -32.97 43.48 -33.41
N GLY A 286 -32.02 44.30 -32.95
CA GLY A 286 -31.00 45.12 -33.61
C GLY A 286 -31.28 46.63 -33.42
N TYR A 287 -30.86 47.21 -32.30
CA TYR A 287 -30.54 48.64 -32.03
C TYR A 287 -29.71 48.63 -30.72
N GLY A 288 -28.57 49.28 -30.51
CA GLY A 288 -28.07 50.54 -31.06
C GLY A 288 -27.99 51.55 -29.92
N SER A 289 -26.75 51.99 -29.59
CA SER A 289 -26.32 53.03 -28.62
C SER A 289 -25.95 52.55 -27.21
#